data_AF-A0A0B7A1V8-F1
#
_entry.id   AF-A0A0B7A1V8-F1
#
_cell.length_a   1.000
_cell.length_b   1.000
_cell.length_c   1.000
_cell.angle_alpha   90.00
_cell.angle_beta   90.00
_cell.angle_gamma   90.00
#
_symmetry.space_group_name_H-M   'P 1'
#
loop_
_entity.id
_entity.type
_entity.pdbx_description
1 polymer ?
#
loop_
_entity_poly.entity_id
_entity_poly.type
_entity_poly.pdbx_seq_one_letter_code
_entity_poly.pdbx_strand_id
1 'polypeptide(L)' 'VSEPWVDCLLEEYFNQSDREKVEGLPVAPFMDRDKVTKPTAQIGFIKFVLIPMFETVSKVRETIVPSKI' A
#
# COMPACT_ATOMS: atom_id res chain seq x y z
N VAL A 1 -13.56 -6.90 5.53
CA VAL A 1 -12.43 -7.87 5.55
C VAL A 1 -11.09 -7.17 5.41
N SER A 2 -10.87 -6.34 4.38
CA SER A 2 -9.60 -5.64 4.15
C SER A 2 -9.35 -4.44 5.06
N GLU A 3 -10.39 -3.73 5.50
CA GLU A 3 -10.25 -2.49 6.28
C GLU A 3 -9.43 -2.62 7.58
N PRO A 4 -9.59 -3.67 8.43
CA PRO A 4 -8.77 -3.82 9.63
C PRO A 4 -7.27 -3.94 9.36
N TRP A 5 -6.88 -4.43 8.18
CA TRP A 5 -5.46 -4.54 7.81
C TRP A 5 -4.81 -3.17 7.56
N VAL A 6 -5.60 -2.17 7.17
CA VAL A 6 -5.11 -0.80 7.02
C VAL A 6 -4.75 -0.22 8.39
N ASP A 7 -5.51 -0.55 9.43
CA ASP A 7 -5.17 -0.16 10.81
C ASP A 7 -3.84 -0.77 11.26
N CYS A 8 -3.67 -2.09 11.09
CA CYS A 8 -2.43 -2.76 11.46
C CYS A 8 -1.21 -2.19 10.70
N LEU A 9 -1.36 -1.94 9.40
CA LEU A 9 -0.30 -1.37 8.58
C LEU A 9 0.11 0.04 9.05
N LEU A 10 -0.87 0.91 9.30
CA LEU A 10 -0.59 2.27 9.73
C LEU A 10 -0.03 2.31 11.15
N GLU A 11 -0.47 1.44 12.04
CA GLU A 11 0.13 1.27 13.37
C GLU A 11 1.63 0.96 13.26
N GLU A 12 2.01 -0.01 12.44
CA GLU A 12 3.42 -0.35 12.21
C GLU A 12 4.21 0.81 11.60
N TYR A 13 3.68 1.45 10.55
CA TYR A 13 4.34 2.59 9.89
C TYR A 13 4.55 3.76 10.83
N PHE A 14 3.54 4.08 11.64
CA PHE A 14 3.61 5.19 12.57
C PHE A 14 4.60 4.91 13.68
N ASN A 15 4.61 3.69 14.24
CA ASN A 15 5.59 3.28 15.24
C ASN A 15 7.04 3.42 14.73
N GLN A 16 7.31 3.05 13.47
CA GLN A 16 8.62 3.26 12.88
C GLN A 16 8.93 4.75 12.70
N SER A 17 8.03 5.51 12.07
CA SER A 17 8.27 6.93 11.78
C SER A 17 8.44 7.79 13.04
N ASP A 18 7.74 7.47 14.12
CA ASP A 18 7.88 8.15 15.40
C ASP A 18 9.26 7.89 16.01
N ARG A 19 9.76 6.66 15.91
CA ARG A 19 11.11 6.30 16.33
C ARG A 19 12.17 7.00 15.47
N GLU A 20 11.98 7.06 14.15
CA GLU A 20 12.86 7.79 13.24
C GLU A 20 12.94 9.29 13.62
N LYS A 21 11.80 9.92 13.95
CA LYS A 21 11.77 11.31 14.44
C LYS A 21 12.60 11.50 15.71
N VAL A 22 12.45 10.60 16.69
CA VAL A 22 13.17 10.66 17.97
C VAL A 22 14.67 10.45 17.79
N GLU A 23 15.06 9.54 16.90
CA GLU A 23 16.47 9.23 16.61
C GLU A 23 17.12 10.23 15.64
N GLY A 24 16.36 11.20 15.11
CA GLY A 24 16.86 12.18 14.15
C GLY A 24 17.12 11.60 12.75
N LEU A 25 16.46 10.49 12.41
CA LEU A 25 16.56 9.82 11.13
C LEU A 25 15.56 10.42 10.11
N PRO A 26 15.79 10.25 8.79
CA PRO A 26 14.84 10.67 7.77
C PRO A 26 13.53 9.89 7.88
N VAL A 27 12.40 10.60 7.81
CA VAL A 27 11.05 10.02 7.84
C VAL A 27 10.46 9.98 6.44
N ALA A 28 9.95 8.83 6.02
CA ALA A 28 9.22 8.71 4.76
C ALA A 28 7.86 9.43 4.85
N PRO A 29 7.52 10.36 3.92
CA PRO A 29 6.29 11.14 4.01
C PRO A 29 4.99 10.33 4.07
N PHE A 30 4.96 9.14 3.45
CA PHE A 30 3.79 8.25 3.44
C PHE A 30 3.68 7.38 4.70
N MET A 31 4.64 7.48 5.62
CA MET A 31 4.63 6.84 6.94
C MET A 31 4.38 7.84 8.06
N ASP A 32 4.33 9.14 7.77
CA ASP A 32 4.23 10.19 8.79
C ASP A 32 2.80 10.35 9.30
N ARG A 33 2.56 10.04 10.58
CA ARG A 33 1.22 10.13 11.21
C ARG A 33 0.58 11.51 11.12
N ASP A 34 1.38 12.56 10.97
CA ASP A 34 0.89 13.95 10.88
C ASP A 34 0.38 14.30 9.48
N LYS A 35 0.67 13.45 8.49
CA LYS A 35 0.39 13.69 7.06
C LYS A 35 -0.50 12.61 6.43
N VAL A 36 -0.59 11.44 7.04
CA VAL A 36 -1.22 10.26 6.45
C VAL A 36 -2.59 10.01 7.06
N THR A 37 -3.59 9.87 6.19
CA THR A 37 -4.91 9.34 6.53
C THR A 37 -5.12 7.97 5.87
N LYS A 38 -6.08 7.17 6.36
CA LYS A 38 -6.42 5.88 5.71
C LYS A 38 -6.71 6.04 4.21
N PRO A 39 -7.58 6.99 3.75
CA PRO A 39 -7.84 7.12 2.33
C PRO A 39 -6.61 7.50 1.52
N THR A 40 -5.79 8.43 2.01
CA THR A 40 -4.58 8.89 1.29
C THR A 40 -3.55 7.77 1.14
N ALA A 41 -3.42 6.89 2.15
CA ALA A 41 -2.55 5.72 2.08
C ALA A 41 -3.02 4.70 1.02
N GLN A 42 -4.34 4.47 0.92
CA GLN A 42 -4.87 3.39 0.07
C GLN A 42 -5.14 3.81 -1.38
N ILE A 43 -5.62 5.02 -1.64
CA ILE A 43 -6.02 5.44 -3.00
C ILE A 43 -4.83 5.40 -3.96
N GLY A 44 -3.68 5.95 -3.56
CA GLY A 44 -2.48 5.94 -4.39
C GLY A 44 -1.93 4.53 -4.60
N PHE A 45 -1.84 3.75 -3.52
CA PHE A 45 -1.34 2.39 -3.56
C PHE A 45 -2.20 1.48 -4.47
N ILE A 46 -3.53 1.56 -4.36
CA ILE A 46 -4.43 0.79 -5.22
C ILE A 46 -4.28 1.22 -6.69
N LYS A 47 -4.33 2.53 -6.96
CA LYS A 47 -4.32 3.05 -8.34
C LYS A 47 -3.02 2.81 -9.08
N PHE A 48 -1.90 2.94 -8.39
CA PHE A 48 -0.59 3.01 -9.04
C PHE A 48 0.29 1.79 -8.77
N VAL A 49 -0.06 0.94 -7.81
CA VAL A 49 0.67 -0.31 -7.51
C VAL A 49 -0.21 -1.52 -7.81
N LEU A 50 -1.35 -1.67 -7.12
CA LEU A 50 -2.15 -2.89 -7.23
C LEU A 50 -2.81 -3.04 -8.60
N ILE A 51 -3.51 -2.01 -9.10
CA ILE A 51 -4.21 -2.09 -10.39
C ILE A 51 -3.23 -2.46 -11.52
N PRO A 52 -2.12 -1.73 -11.75
CA PRO A 52 -1.19 -2.08 -12.83
C PRO A 52 -0.58 -3.48 -12.70
N MET A 53 -0.30 -3.92 -11.47
CA MET A 53 0.19 -5.26 -11.19
C MET A 53 -0.85 -6.32 -11.58
N PHE A 54 -2.10 -6.19 -11.13
CA PHE A 54 -3.15 -7.16 -11.43
C PHE A 54 -3.56 -7.14 -12.90
N GLU A 55 -3.53 -6.00 -13.57
CA GLU A 55 -3.73 -5.91 -15.03
C GLU A 55 -2.67 -6.71 -15.79
N THR A 56 -1.41 -6.61 -15.37
CA THR A 56 -0.30 -7.37 -15.98
C THR A 56 -0.46 -8.87 -15.75
N VAL A 57 -0.77 -9.27 -14.50
CA VAL A 57 -1.01 -10.68 -14.16
C VAL A 57 -2.20 -11.25 -14.95
N SER A 58 -3.26 -10.46 -15.13
CA SER A 58 -4.46 -10.89 -15.86
C SER A 58 -4.15 -11.19 -17.32
N LYS A 59 -3.33 -10.35 -17.99
CA LYS A 59 -2.87 -10.61 -19.37
C LYS A 59 -2.06 -11.90 -19.49
N VAL A 60 -1.18 -12.15 -18.52
CA VAL A 60 -0.40 -13.40 -18.48
C VAL A 60 -1.31 -14.60 -18.29
N ARG A 61 -2.30 -14.50 -17.40
CA ARG A 61 -3.29 -15.57 -17.16
C ARG A 61 -4.06 -15.91 -18.43
N GLU A 62 -4.56 -14.91 -19.16
CA GLU A 62 -5.27 -15.11 -20.43
C GLU A 62 -4.39 -15.78 -21.51
N THR A 63 -3.08 -15.53 -21.46
CA THR A 63 -2.11 -16.13 -22.37
C THR A 63 -1.85 -17.61 -22.03
N ILE A 64 -1.72 -17.94 -20.74
CA ILE A 64 -1.40 -19.30 -20.28
C ILE A 64 -2.64 -20.19 -20.22
N VAL A 65 -3.77 -19.62 -19.86
CA VAL A 65 -5.08 -20.30 -19.80
C VAL A 65 -6.03 -19.51 -20.68
N PRO A 66 -6.06 -19.79 -22.00
CA PRO A 66 -7.06 -19.21 -22.88
C PRO A 66 -8.44 -19.53 -22.31
N SER A 67 -9.26 -18.49 -22.10
CA SER A 67 -10.65 -18.67 -21.67
C SER A 67 -11.33 -19.63 -22.64
N LYS A 68 -11.69 -20.83 -22.15
CA LYS A 68 -12.50 -21.76 -22.94
C LYS A 68 -13.87 -21.12 -23.13
N ILE A 69 -14.19 -20.74 -24.36
CA ILE A 69 -15.56 -20.56 -24.83
C ILE A 69 -16.21 -21.95 -24.86
#